data_AF-A0A0Q8E922-F1
#
_entry.id   AF-A0A0Q8E922-F1
#
_cell.length_a   1.000
_cell.length_b   1.000
_cell.length_c   1.000
_cell.angle_alpha   90.00
_cell.angle_beta   90.00
_cell.angle_gamma   90.00
#
_symmetry.space_group_name_H-M   'P 1'
#
loop_
_entity.id
_entity.type
_entity.pdbx_description
1 polymer ?
#
loop_
_entity_poly.entity_id
_entity_poly.type
_entity_poly.pdbx_seq_one_letter_code
_entity_poly.pdbx_strand_id
1 'polypeptide(L)'
;MESAARWWEFYFVRYALGTLVGALIVNQALRVDARFSDFMLFGLGGDEPASRLMLVMGYGLVFCYVASVPILVLHASRLVIWIRPKYERQGSEKRKVLGNLTSGDLRVLACVLTCTTAVMMLLNIYIGFSREIGEDGFLLKLITSAVVAVVCIEWVALLILLFYSNRAYERMKMLSVSRARSANVGGIVDSYRHMREHGNSIFIVVLEFVLGAALIGVLSLIEEPKIESEYVQQLASALVPMLLLWILPGAGIWVFTALLERRFAFDRSFQG
;
A
#
# COMPACT_ATOMS: atom_id res chain seq x y z
N MET A 1 6.66 -20.40 26.34
CA MET A 1 6.37 -18.98 26.64
C MET A 1 7.26 -18.00 25.84
N GLU A 2 8.01 -18.43 24.82
CA GLU A 2 8.97 -17.59 24.08
C GLU A 2 8.41 -16.87 22.83
N SER A 3 7.18 -17.16 22.40
CA SER A 3 6.64 -16.62 21.14
C SER A 3 6.17 -15.16 21.20
N ALA A 4 5.97 -14.61 22.40
CA ALA A 4 5.57 -13.22 22.60
C ALA A 4 6.76 -12.25 22.64
N ALA A 5 8.00 -12.74 22.74
CA ALA A 5 9.18 -11.91 23.01
C ALA A 5 9.99 -11.52 21.75
N ARG A 6 9.57 -11.87 20.53
CA ARG A 6 10.36 -11.60 19.31
C ARG A 6 9.55 -10.95 18.18
N TRP A 7 8.34 -10.48 18.47
CA TRP A 7 7.50 -9.85 17.45
C TRP A 7 8.21 -8.63 16.84
N TRP A 8 8.94 -7.85 17.64
CA TRP A 8 9.71 -6.69 17.17
C TRP A 8 10.84 -7.05 16.21
N GLU A 9 11.47 -8.23 16.32
CA GLU A 9 12.55 -8.65 15.41
C GLU A 9 12.01 -8.74 13.97
N PHE A 10 10.79 -9.23 13.81
CA PHE A 10 10.15 -9.34 12.50
C PHE A 10 9.72 -8.00 11.91
N TYR A 11 9.36 -7.01 12.75
CA TYR A 11 9.06 -5.66 12.29
C TYR A 11 10.34 -4.87 12.02
N PHE A 12 11.33 -4.97 12.90
CA PHE A 12 12.63 -4.35 12.74
C PHE A 12 13.31 -4.82 11.46
N VAL A 13 13.43 -6.12 11.22
CA VAL A 13 14.04 -6.66 10.00
C VAL A 13 13.27 -6.22 8.75
N ARG A 14 11.93 -6.15 8.82
CA ARG A 14 11.10 -5.74 7.69
C ARG A 14 11.34 -4.29 7.27
N TYR A 15 11.42 -3.39 8.25
CA TYR A 15 11.50 -1.96 7.99
C TYR A 15 12.92 -1.41 8.05
N ALA A 16 13.91 -2.12 8.61
CA ALA A 16 15.29 -1.65 8.67
C ALA A 16 15.92 -1.52 7.28
N LEU A 17 15.83 -2.56 6.45
CA LEU A 17 16.35 -2.51 5.08
C LEU A 17 15.62 -1.43 4.27
N GLY A 18 14.29 -1.38 4.37
CA GLY A 18 13.52 -0.36 3.66
C GLY A 18 13.86 1.06 4.15
N THR A 19 14.01 1.29 5.45
CA THR A 19 14.42 2.60 6.00
C THR A 19 15.74 3.07 5.40
N LEU A 20 16.72 2.18 5.23
CA LEU A 20 17.98 2.51 4.58
C LEU A 20 17.80 2.87 3.10
N VAL A 21 17.01 2.08 2.36
CA VAL A 21 16.73 2.35 0.94
C VAL A 21 15.94 3.65 0.79
N GLY A 22 14.86 3.84 1.55
CA GLY A 22 14.09 5.06 1.61
C GLY A 22 14.94 6.28 1.97
N ALA A 23 15.89 6.15 2.90
CA ALA A 23 16.81 7.22 3.26
C ALA A 23 17.71 7.62 2.08
N LEU A 24 18.22 6.64 1.30
CA LEU A 24 18.99 6.90 0.08
C LEU A 24 18.14 7.61 -0.98
N ILE A 25 16.90 7.16 -1.19
CA ILE A 25 15.95 7.78 -2.13
C ILE A 25 15.64 9.21 -1.73
N VAL A 26 15.31 9.45 -0.45
CA VAL A 26 15.02 10.80 0.06
C VAL A 26 16.25 11.69 -0.08
N ASN A 27 17.43 11.21 0.30
CA ASN A 27 18.67 11.97 0.15
C ASN A 27 18.95 12.34 -1.32
N GLN A 28 18.62 11.44 -2.27
CA GLN A 28 18.72 11.76 -3.69
C GLN A 28 17.68 12.81 -4.09
N ALA A 29 16.43 12.70 -3.63
CA ALA A 29 15.38 13.69 -3.89
C ALA A 29 15.74 15.09 -3.37
N LEU A 30 16.35 15.19 -2.18
CA LEU A 30 16.86 16.44 -1.63
C LEU A 30 17.99 17.07 -2.46
N ARG A 31 18.70 16.30 -3.29
CA ARG A 31 19.74 16.83 -4.19
C ARG A 31 19.20 17.29 -5.54
N VAL A 32 17.98 16.87 -5.88
CA VAL A 32 17.38 17.08 -7.20
C VAL A 32 16.67 18.42 -7.29
N ASP A 33 15.99 18.85 -6.22
CA ASP A 33 15.22 20.10 -6.20
C ASP A 33 15.54 20.88 -4.92
N ALA A 34 16.01 22.13 -5.08
CA ALA A 34 16.48 22.95 -3.96
C ALA A 34 15.32 23.39 -3.07
N ARG A 35 14.14 23.64 -3.66
CA ARG A 35 12.94 24.06 -2.93
C ARG A 35 12.40 22.94 -2.05
N PHE A 36 12.44 21.71 -2.55
CA PHE A 36 12.10 20.50 -1.83
C PHE A 36 13.08 20.28 -0.67
N SER A 37 14.38 20.48 -0.92
CA SER A 37 15.40 20.44 0.15
C SER A 37 15.10 21.47 1.25
N ASP A 38 14.87 22.73 0.87
CA ASP A 38 14.59 23.81 1.82
C ASP A 38 13.32 23.53 2.64
N PHE A 39 12.26 23.06 1.98
CA PHE A 39 11.01 22.70 2.64
C PHE A 39 11.21 21.54 3.63
N MET A 40 11.89 20.47 3.20
CA MET A 40 12.07 19.26 4.01
C MET A 40 13.04 19.49 5.17
N LEU A 41 14.04 20.37 5.02
CA LEU A 41 15.03 20.65 6.06
C LEU A 41 14.68 21.89 6.92
N PHE A 42 13.55 22.54 6.63
CA PHE A 42 13.13 23.78 7.29
C PHE A 42 13.03 23.61 8.81
N GLY A 43 13.72 24.49 9.55
CA GLY A 43 13.60 24.60 11.02
C GLY A 43 14.18 23.44 11.83
N LEU A 44 14.80 22.43 11.20
CA LEU A 44 15.26 21.20 11.85
C LEU A 44 16.80 21.09 11.96
N GLY A 45 17.53 22.16 11.66
CA GLY A 45 18.98 22.21 11.83
C GLY A 45 19.76 21.38 10.81
N GLY A 46 19.46 21.54 9.52
CA GLY A 46 20.09 20.78 8.42
C GLY A 46 21.60 20.98 8.22
N ASP A 47 22.22 21.89 8.97
CA ASP A 47 23.64 22.23 8.85
C ASP A 47 24.55 21.27 9.65
N GLU A 48 24.05 20.65 10.73
CA GLU A 48 24.83 19.67 11.49
C GLU A 48 24.79 18.29 10.80
N PRO A 49 25.93 17.62 10.57
CA PRO A 49 25.96 16.31 9.91
C PRO A 49 25.11 15.24 10.62
N ALA A 50 25.08 15.24 11.96
CA ALA A 50 24.36 14.25 12.75
C ALA A 50 22.83 14.45 12.69
N SER A 51 22.35 15.69 12.84
CA SER A 51 20.92 16.03 12.71
C SER A 51 20.44 15.72 11.30
N ARG A 52 21.21 16.08 10.26
CA ARG A 52 20.88 15.78 8.86
C ARG A 52 20.77 14.29 8.61
N LEU A 53 21.71 13.49 9.12
CA LEU A 53 21.64 12.03 9.02
C LEU A 53 20.38 11.49 9.70
N MET A 54 20.09 11.94 10.92
CA MET A 54 18.91 11.49 11.67
C MET A 54 17.60 11.86 10.97
N LEU A 55 17.51 13.07 10.40
CA LEU A 55 16.36 13.51 9.62
C LEU A 55 16.18 12.68 8.36
N VAL A 56 17.24 12.48 7.57
CA VAL A 56 17.19 11.65 6.36
C VAL A 56 16.79 10.21 6.69
N MET A 57 17.30 9.65 7.79
CA MET A 57 16.87 8.32 8.26
C MET A 57 15.41 8.30 8.71
N GLY A 58 14.94 9.34 9.40
CA GLY A 58 13.55 9.50 9.79
C GLY A 58 12.62 9.61 8.58
N TYR A 59 12.98 10.42 7.58
CA TYR A 59 12.25 10.50 6.31
C TYR A 59 12.32 9.19 5.53
N GLY A 60 13.45 8.48 5.56
CA GLY A 60 13.56 7.14 4.99
C GLY A 60 12.59 6.15 5.60
N LEU A 61 12.40 6.19 6.93
CA LEU A 61 11.40 5.37 7.61
C LEU A 61 9.97 5.73 7.19
N VAL A 62 9.65 7.03 7.10
CA VAL A 62 8.33 7.49 6.64
C VAL A 62 8.08 7.07 5.20
N PHE A 63 9.08 7.24 4.33
CA PHE A 63 9.02 6.83 2.93
C PHE A 63 8.78 5.33 2.80
N CYS A 64 9.55 4.52 3.55
CA CYS A 64 9.39 3.08 3.64
C CYS A 64 7.97 2.68 4.08
N TYR A 65 7.42 3.37 5.08
CA TYR A 65 6.07 3.12 5.57
C TYR A 65 5.02 3.42 4.49
N VAL A 66 5.11 4.57 3.80
CA VAL A 66 4.21 4.96 2.71
C VAL A 66 4.33 4.00 1.52
N ALA A 67 5.55 3.64 1.13
CA ALA A 67 5.79 2.69 0.05
C ALA A 67 5.22 1.29 0.36
N SER A 68 5.07 0.93 1.64
CA SER A 68 4.52 -0.36 2.06
C SER A 68 2.99 -0.46 2.04
N VAL A 69 2.25 0.63 1.79
CA VAL A 69 0.77 0.64 1.77
C VAL A 69 0.16 -0.41 0.82
N PRO A 70 0.66 -0.63 -0.42
CA PRO A 70 0.15 -1.68 -1.29
C PRO A 70 0.24 -3.08 -0.69
N ILE A 71 1.28 -3.33 0.11
CA ILE A 71 1.45 -4.62 0.80
C ILE A 71 0.37 -4.80 1.86
N LEU A 72 0.00 -3.74 2.59
CA LEU A 72 -1.11 -3.79 3.55
C LEU A 72 -2.42 -4.18 2.86
N VAL A 73 -2.72 -3.57 1.71
CA VAL A 73 -3.94 -3.83 0.94
C VAL A 73 -3.97 -5.25 0.40
N LEU A 74 -2.88 -5.70 -0.22
CA LEU A 74 -2.73 -7.08 -0.70
C LEU A 74 -2.78 -8.10 0.44
N HIS A 75 -2.22 -7.76 1.60
CA HIS A 75 -2.28 -8.62 2.78
C HIS A 75 -3.69 -8.77 3.33
N ALA A 76 -4.51 -7.73 3.27
CA ALA A 76 -5.91 -7.79 3.68
C ALA A 76 -6.77 -8.55 2.66
N SER A 77 -6.55 -8.33 1.37
CA SER A 77 -7.33 -8.98 0.29
C SER A 77 -7.18 -10.50 0.25
N ARG A 78 -6.09 -11.06 0.81
CA ARG A 78 -5.92 -12.51 1.00
C ARG A 78 -7.04 -13.17 1.81
N LEU A 79 -7.82 -12.40 2.57
CA LEU A 79 -9.00 -12.89 3.29
C LEU A 79 -10.10 -13.38 2.33
N VAL A 80 -10.04 -12.98 1.06
CA VAL A 80 -11.02 -13.30 0.03
C VAL A 80 -10.44 -14.18 -1.09
N ILE A 81 -9.13 -14.08 -1.37
CA ILE A 81 -8.45 -14.76 -2.50
C ILE A 81 -8.26 -16.27 -2.26
N TRP A 82 -9.32 -16.99 -1.91
CA TRP A 82 -9.25 -18.45 -1.84
C TRP A 82 -10.40 -19.12 -2.58
N ILE A 83 -9.99 -20.00 -3.49
CA ILE A 83 -10.82 -20.94 -4.23
C ILE A 83 -11.25 -22.01 -3.24
N ARG A 84 -12.50 -21.97 -2.76
CA ARG A 84 -13.07 -23.09 -2.00
C ARG A 84 -13.33 -24.26 -2.96
N PRO A 85 -12.88 -25.49 -2.68
CA PRO A 85 -13.52 -26.68 -3.23
C PRO A 85 -14.96 -26.73 -2.73
N LYS A 86 -15.86 -27.20 -3.59
CA LYS A 86 -17.33 -27.28 -3.43
C LYS A 86 -17.79 -27.85 -2.08
N TYR A 87 -17.83 -27.09 -1.00
CA TYR A 87 -18.56 -27.45 0.21
C TYR A 87 -18.94 -26.18 0.98
N GLU A 88 -20.13 -25.66 0.68
CA GLU A 88 -21.05 -24.99 1.62
C GLU A 88 -22.22 -24.42 0.83
N ARG A 89 -23.23 -25.27 0.66
CA ARG A 89 -24.55 -24.94 0.13
C ARG A 89 -25.57 -25.24 1.24
N GLN A 90 -25.47 -24.58 2.39
CA GLN A 90 -26.52 -24.65 3.42
C GLN A 90 -26.35 -23.50 4.43
N GLY A 91 -27.37 -22.66 4.56
CA GLY A 91 -27.43 -21.57 5.55
C GLY A 91 -27.84 -20.17 5.02
N SER A 92 -28.40 -20.08 3.81
CA SER A 92 -28.54 -18.83 3.05
C SER A 92 -29.66 -17.86 3.49
N GLU A 93 -30.59 -18.21 4.36
CA GLU A 93 -31.78 -17.34 4.55
C GLU A 93 -31.72 -16.38 5.74
N LYS A 94 -31.09 -16.74 6.87
CA LYS A 94 -31.14 -15.91 8.08
C LYS A 94 -30.05 -14.82 8.19
N ARG A 95 -29.13 -14.73 7.22
CA ARG A 95 -28.02 -13.74 7.22
C ARG A 95 -28.28 -12.44 6.47
N LYS A 96 -29.46 -12.28 5.84
CA LYS A 96 -29.79 -11.08 5.05
C LYS A 96 -30.04 -9.82 5.89
N VAL A 97 -30.35 -9.93 7.18
CA VAL A 97 -30.84 -8.78 7.98
C VAL A 97 -29.72 -8.02 8.71
N LEU A 98 -28.54 -8.61 8.91
CA LEU A 98 -27.41 -7.95 9.58
C LEU A 98 -26.34 -7.40 8.61
N GLY A 99 -26.67 -7.28 7.32
CA GLY A 99 -25.76 -6.86 6.24
C GLY A 99 -25.92 -5.41 5.77
N ASN A 100 -26.90 -4.67 6.31
CA ASN A 100 -27.32 -3.37 5.78
C ASN A 100 -26.81 -2.15 6.56
N LEU A 101 -25.83 -2.32 7.46
CA LEU A 101 -25.17 -1.18 8.07
C LEU A 101 -23.82 -0.93 7.37
N THR A 102 -23.69 0.29 6.82
CA THR A 102 -22.47 0.99 6.37
C THR A 102 -21.63 0.44 5.21
N SER A 103 -21.96 -0.70 4.59
CA SER A 103 -21.18 -1.24 3.45
C SER A 103 -21.63 -0.76 2.06
N GLY A 104 -22.83 -0.22 1.91
CA GLY A 104 -23.35 0.26 0.62
C GLY A 104 -22.53 1.44 0.08
N ASP A 105 -22.47 2.51 0.85
CA ASP A 105 -21.78 3.76 0.46
C ASP A 105 -20.27 3.54 0.26
N LEU A 106 -19.64 2.71 1.09
CA LEU A 106 -18.21 2.39 0.96
C LEU A 106 -17.92 1.56 -0.30
N ARG A 107 -18.83 0.66 -0.71
CA ARG A 107 -18.71 -0.07 -1.98
C ARG A 107 -18.91 0.84 -3.18
N VAL A 108 -19.89 1.74 -3.12
CA VAL A 108 -20.12 2.72 -4.19
C VAL A 108 -18.91 3.63 -4.33
N LEU A 109 -18.39 4.17 -3.22
CA LEU A 109 -17.18 4.99 -3.22
C LEU A 109 -15.97 4.24 -3.77
N ALA A 110 -15.75 3.00 -3.34
CA ALA A 110 -14.65 2.18 -3.86
C ALA A 110 -14.83 1.83 -5.34
N CYS A 111 -16.05 1.56 -5.81
CA CYS A 111 -16.35 1.39 -7.24
C CYS A 111 -15.99 2.65 -8.03
N VAL A 112 -16.44 3.82 -7.58
CA VAL A 112 -16.16 5.10 -8.23
C VAL A 112 -14.66 5.32 -8.30
N LEU A 113 -13.93 5.18 -7.19
CA LEU A 113 -12.48 5.38 -7.15
C LEU A 113 -11.71 4.34 -7.97
N THR A 114 -12.18 3.09 -8.03
CA THR A 114 -11.59 2.05 -8.90
C THR A 114 -11.83 2.37 -10.38
N CYS A 115 -13.03 2.81 -10.74
CA CYS A 115 -13.33 3.25 -12.10
C CYS A 115 -12.52 4.49 -12.49
N THR A 116 -12.41 5.49 -11.60
CA THR A 116 -11.61 6.69 -11.82
C THR A 116 -10.13 6.35 -12.03
N THR A 117 -9.56 5.47 -11.21
CA THR A 117 -8.17 5.03 -11.36
C THR A 117 -7.96 4.20 -12.62
N ALA A 118 -8.90 3.33 -12.98
CA ALA A 118 -8.85 2.60 -14.25
C ALA A 118 -8.93 3.54 -15.47
N VAL A 119 -9.77 4.58 -15.42
CA VAL A 119 -9.84 5.61 -16.47
C VAL A 119 -8.53 6.39 -16.54
N MET A 120 -7.95 6.79 -15.40
CA MET A 120 -6.63 7.44 -15.37
C MET A 120 -5.53 6.54 -15.96
N MET A 121 -5.60 5.22 -15.72
CA MET A 121 -4.69 4.26 -16.31
C MET A 121 -4.83 4.19 -17.83
N LEU A 122 -6.05 4.07 -18.34
CA LEU A 122 -6.32 4.02 -19.77
C LEU A 122 -5.90 5.32 -20.46
N LEU A 123 -6.12 6.47 -19.82
CA LEU A 123 -5.67 7.77 -20.33
C LEU A 123 -4.15 7.88 -20.33
N ASN A 124 -3.47 7.44 -19.28
CA ASN A 124 -2.01 7.43 -19.21
C ASN A 124 -1.42 6.55 -20.33
N ILE A 125 -1.94 5.33 -20.50
CA ILE A 125 -1.55 4.41 -21.56
C ILE A 125 -1.81 5.05 -22.94
N TYR A 126 -3.01 5.59 -23.17
CA TYR A 126 -3.39 6.19 -24.45
C TYR A 126 -2.51 7.39 -24.82
N ILE A 127 -2.29 8.31 -23.87
CA ILE A 127 -1.40 9.47 -24.08
C ILE A 127 0.04 9.00 -24.31
N GLY A 128 0.45 7.96 -23.58
CA GLY A 128 1.77 7.36 -23.72
C GLY A 128 2.02 6.72 -25.10
N PHE A 129 1.02 6.05 -25.67
CA PHE A 129 1.14 5.43 -27.01
C PHE A 129 0.94 6.40 -28.17
N SER A 130 0.20 7.50 -27.96
CA SER A 130 -0.14 8.45 -29.04
C SER A 130 0.91 9.53 -29.31
N ARG A 131 1.88 9.73 -28.41
CA ARG A 131 2.96 10.71 -28.59
C ARG A 131 4.31 10.02 -28.77
N GLU A 132 4.99 10.35 -29.87
CA GLU A 132 6.44 10.14 -30.01
C GLU A 132 7.13 10.91 -28.90
N ILE A 133 7.87 10.20 -28.05
CA ILE A 133 8.68 10.84 -27.02
C ILE A 133 10.11 10.31 -27.19
N GLY A 134 11.09 11.20 -27.07
CA GLY A 134 12.50 10.84 -27.04
C GLY A 134 12.84 9.90 -25.88
N GLU A 135 14.09 9.42 -25.87
CA GLU A 135 14.57 8.39 -24.93
C GLU A 135 14.28 8.73 -23.46
N ASP A 136 14.41 10.00 -23.05
CA ASP A 136 14.16 10.47 -21.69
C ASP A 136 12.69 10.29 -21.24
N GLY A 137 11.73 10.40 -22.16
CA GLY A 137 10.33 10.20 -21.81
C GLY A 137 9.87 8.76 -21.81
N PHE A 138 10.65 7.83 -22.38
CA PHE A 138 10.37 6.40 -22.27
C PHE A 138 10.50 5.93 -20.81
N LEU A 139 11.56 6.34 -20.11
CA LEU A 139 11.78 5.99 -18.71
C LEU A 139 10.65 6.54 -17.81
N LEU A 140 10.27 7.80 -18.01
CA LEU A 140 9.19 8.45 -17.27
C LEU A 140 7.83 7.75 -17.52
N LYS A 141 7.55 7.35 -18.76
CA LYS A 141 6.37 6.53 -19.11
C LYS A 141 6.37 5.20 -18.38
N LEU A 142 7.50 4.51 -18.34
CA LEU A 142 7.63 3.23 -17.67
C LEU A 142 7.36 3.36 -16.16
N ILE A 143 7.96 4.37 -15.52
CA ILE A 143 7.79 4.67 -14.09
C ILE A 143 6.33 4.99 -13.77
N THR A 144 5.73 5.91 -14.53
CA THR A 144 4.33 6.33 -14.32
C THR A 144 3.36 5.18 -14.56
N SER A 145 3.61 4.34 -15.56
CA SER A 145 2.84 3.12 -15.80
C SER A 145 2.94 2.13 -14.63
N ALA A 146 4.14 1.97 -14.05
CA ALA A 146 4.35 1.11 -12.89
C ALA A 146 3.57 1.63 -11.66
N VAL A 147 3.63 2.93 -11.38
CA VAL A 147 2.87 3.56 -10.28
C VAL A 147 1.37 3.34 -10.45
N VAL A 148 0.85 3.64 -11.65
CA VAL A 148 -0.56 3.48 -11.98
C VAL A 148 -0.99 2.01 -11.84
N ALA A 149 -0.18 1.06 -12.29
CA ALA A 149 -0.48 -0.36 -12.15
C ALA A 149 -0.60 -0.78 -10.68
N VAL A 150 0.32 -0.32 -9.82
CA VAL A 150 0.26 -0.59 -8.37
C VAL A 150 -1.03 -0.02 -7.77
N VAL A 151 -1.34 1.25 -8.04
CA VAL A 151 -2.56 1.92 -7.57
C VAL A 151 -3.80 1.15 -8.02
N CYS A 152 -3.89 0.77 -9.29
CA CYS A 152 -5.03 0.00 -9.80
C CYS A 152 -5.19 -1.36 -9.09
N ILE A 153 -4.08 -2.07 -8.86
CA ILE A 153 -4.10 -3.34 -8.13
C ILE A 153 -4.65 -3.15 -6.71
N GLU A 154 -4.23 -2.10 -6.01
CA GLU A 154 -4.72 -1.78 -4.66
C GLU A 154 -6.21 -1.49 -4.64
N TRP A 155 -6.69 -0.64 -5.55
CA TRP A 155 -8.11 -0.28 -5.62
C TRP A 155 -8.98 -1.49 -5.96
N VAL A 156 -8.56 -2.31 -6.92
CA VAL A 156 -9.25 -3.57 -7.25
C VAL A 156 -9.26 -4.52 -6.05
N ALA A 157 -8.13 -4.65 -5.34
CA ALA A 157 -8.03 -5.51 -4.16
C ALA A 157 -8.95 -5.04 -3.02
N LEU A 158 -9.00 -3.73 -2.75
CA LEU A 158 -9.93 -3.13 -1.79
C LEU A 158 -11.39 -3.35 -2.22
N LEU A 159 -11.69 -3.17 -3.50
CA LEU A 159 -13.05 -3.37 -4.04
C LEU A 159 -13.52 -4.81 -3.82
N ILE A 160 -12.69 -5.79 -4.21
CA ILE A 160 -12.94 -7.22 -3.97
C ILE A 160 -13.19 -7.45 -2.47
N LEU A 161 -12.36 -6.90 -1.60
CA LEU A 161 -12.50 -7.07 -0.16
C LEU A 161 -13.84 -6.54 0.37
N LEU A 162 -14.29 -5.39 -0.11
CA LEU A 162 -15.56 -4.77 0.27
C LEU A 162 -16.79 -5.53 -0.24
N PHE A 163 -16.75 -6.03 -1.48
CA PHE A 163 -17.83 -6.86 -2.04
C PHE A 163 -17.95 -8.21 -1.34
N TYR A 164 -16.82 -8.81 -0.99
CA TYR A 164 -16.77 -10.11 -0.33
C TYR A 164 -16.52 -10.01 1.18
N SER A 165 -16.96 -8.92 1.81
CA SER A 165 -16.77 -8.64 3.24
C SER A 165 -17.29 -9.77 4.15
N ASN A 166 -18.40 -10.41 3.78
CA ASN A 166 -18.92 -11.58 4.51
C ASN A 166 -17.96 -12.78 4.47
N ARG A 167 -17.30 -13.04 3.33
CA ARG A 167 -16.31 -14.11 3.21
C ARG A 167 -15.05 -13.78 4.01
N ALA A 168 -14.62 -12.52 3.95
CA ALA A 168 -13.49 -12.03 4.73
C ALA A 168 -13.74 -12.19 6.24
N TYR A 169 -14.94 -11.86 6.70
CA TYR A 169 -15.36 -12.05 8.09
C TYR A 169 -15.29 -13.52 8.53
N GLU A 170 -15.90 -14.43 7.77
CA GLU A 170 -15.85 -15.87 8.09
C GLU A 170 -14.41 -16.41 8.13
N ARG A 171 -13.56 -15.94 7.21
CA ARG A 171 -12.15 -16.35 7.21
C ARG A 171 -11.38 -15.80 8.39
N MET A 172 -11.62 -14.55 8.78
CA MET A 172 -11.04 -13.97 9.98
C MET A 172 -11.44 -14.76 11.23
N LYS A 173 -12.70 -15.18 11.32
CA LYS A 173 -13.21 -16.08 12.37
C LYS A 173 -12.54 -17.44 12.38
N MET A 174 -12.39 -18.09 11.22
CA MET A 174 -11.68 -19.37 11.14
C MET A 174 -10.21 -19.23 11.55
N LEU A 175 -9.56 -18.14 11.15
CA LEU A 175 -8.17 -17.86 11.50
C LEU A 175 -7.98 -17.59 12.99
N SER A 176 -8.90 -16.89 13.66
CA SER A 176 -8.81 -16.66 15.11
C SER A 176 -8.93 -17.96 15.90
N VAL A 177 -9.90 -18.82 15.55
CA VAL A 177 -10.07 -20.15 16.15
C VAL A 177 -8.85 -21.04 15.88
N SER A 178 -8.36 -21.06 14.64
CA SER A 178 -7.18 -21.85 14.30
C SER A 178 -5.96 -21.39 15.08
N ARG A 179 -5.73 -20.07 15.21
CA ARG A 179 -4.59 -19.54 15.99
C ARG A 179 -4.68 -19.91 17.47
N ALA A 180 -5.87 -19.86 18.06
CA ALA A 180 -6.08 -20.29 19.44
C ALA A 180 -5.72 -21.77 19.62
N ARG A 181 -6.04 -22.63 18.64
CA ARG A 181 -5.71 -24.07 18.67
C ARG A 181 -4.24 -24.36 18.36
N SER A 182 -3.64 -23.62 17.44
CA SER A 182 -2.26 -23.83 16.95
C SER A 182 -1.19 -23.22 17.86
N ALA A 183 -1.56 -22.53 18.94
CA ALA A 183 -0.61 -21.90 19.86
C ALA A 183 0.45 -22.87 20.44
N ASN A 184 0.19 -24.18 20.41
CA ASN A 184 1.08 -25.23 20.90
C ASN A 184 1.75 -26.08 19.80
N VAL A 185 1.55 -25.80 18.51
CA VAL A 185 2.09 -26.60 17.39
C VAL A 185 3.04 -25.72 16.56
N GLY A 186 4.20 -25.43 17.14
CA GLY A 186 5.27 -24.66 16.48
C GLY A 186 6.01 -25.47 15.40
N GLY A 187 6.61 -24.79 14.42
CA GLY A 187 7.47 -25.41 13.41
C GLY A 187 7.17 -24.97 11.97
N ILE A 188 6.16 -25.57 11.33
CA ILE A 188 5.82 -25.27 9.93
C ILE A 188 5.24 -23.86 9.79
N VAL A 189 4.33 -23.46 10.68
CA VAL A 189 3.68 -22.13 10.65
C VAL A 189 4.70 -21.01 10.84
N ASP A 190 5.69 -21.21 11.71
CA ASP A 190 6.75 -20.25 11.96
C ASP A 190 7.70 -20.13 10.76
N SER A 191 8.03 -21.25 10.11
CA SER A 191 8.83 -21.26 8.87
C SER A 191 8.14 -20.48 7.74
N TYR A 192 6.84 -20.72 7.52
CA TYR A 192 6.06 -19.95 6.53
C TYR A 192 5.92 -18.48 6.91
N ARG A 193 5.78 -18.19 8.20
CA ARG A 193 5.70 -16.82 8.71
C ARG A 193 6.99 -16.06 8.40
N HIS A 194 8.15 -16.66 8.69
CA HIS A 194 9.46 -16.08 8.44
C HIS A 194 9.71 -15.83 6.93
N MET A 195 9.44 -16.83 6.09
CA MET A 195 9.58 -16.70 4.63
C MET A 195 8.72 -15.56 4.06
N ARG A 196 7.48 -15.43 4.56
CA ARG A 196 6.60 -14.33 4.18
C ARG A 196 7.13 -12.98 4.66
N GLU A 197 7.71 -12.92 5.86
CA GLU A 197 8.26 -11.68 6.41
C GLU A 197 9.48 -11.19 5.61
N HIS A 198 10.34 -12.10 5.14
CA HIS A 198 11.42 -11.80 4.19
C HIS A 198 10.89 -11.40 2.80
N GLY A 199 9.90 -12.13 2.27
CA GLY A 199 9.27 -11.75 1.00
C GLY A 199 8.67 -10.34 1.05
N ASN A 200 8.04 -9.99 2.18
CA ASN A 200 7.50 -8.66 2.41
C ASN A 200 8.60 -7.59 2.45
N SER A 201 9.73 -7.83 3.12
CA SER A 201 10.81 -6.82 3.19
C SER A 201 11.43 -6.53 1.83
N ILE A 202 11.64 -7.56 1.01
CA ILE A 202 12.12 -7.40 -0.37
C ILE A 202 11.07 -6.66 -1.21
N PHE A 203 9.80 -6.99 -1.04
CA PHE A 203 8.74 -6.34 -1.81
C PHE A 203 8.55 -4.87 -1.43
N ILE A 204 8.78 -4.48 -0.17
CA ILE A 204 8.84 -3.07 0.25
C ILE A 204 9.89 -2.33 -0.58
N VAL A 205 11.11 -2.87 -0.67
CA VAL A 205 12.20 -2.24 -1.43
C VAL A 205 11.84 -2.04 -2.91
N VAL A 206 11.15 -3.01 -3.53
CA VAL A 206 10.66 -2.86 -4.91
C VAL A 206 9.66 -1.70 -5.02
N LEU A 207 8.70 -1.61 -4.09
CA LEU A 207 7.74 -0.51 -4.07
C LEU A 207 8.39 0.84 -3.77
N GLU A 208 9.42 0.87 -2.93
CA GLU A 208 10.23 2.07 -2.67
C GLU A 208 10.92 2.55 -3.95
N PHE A 209 11.48 1.65 -4.76
CA PHE A 209 12.07 2.05 -6.05
C PHE A 209 11.01 2.58 -7.03
N VAL A 210 9.83 1.96 -7.12
CA VAL A 210 8.75 2.44 -7.99
C VAL A 210 8.30 3.85 -7.57
N LEU A 211 8.03 4.03 -6.28
CA LEU A 211 7.58 5.31 -5.73
C LEU A 211 8.69 6.37 -5.78
N GLY A 212 9.93 5.97 -5.50
CA GLY A 212 11.10 6.84 -5.44
C GLY A 212 11.52 7.34 -6.82
N ALA A 213 11.48 6.47 -7.83
CA ALA A 213 11.72 6.85 -9.21
C ALA A 213 10.66 7.84 -9.71
N ALA A 214 9.40 7.67 -9.31
CA ALA A 214 8.33 8.62 -9.64
C ALA A 214 8.54 9.98 -8.97
N LEU A 215 8.89 10.00 -7.68
CA LEU A 215 9.20 11.22 -6.93
C LEU A 215 10.38 11.97 -7.56
N ILE A 216 11.53 11.30 -7.72
CA ILE A 216 12.75 11.89 -8.28
C ILE A 216 12.51 12.36 -9.71
N GLY A 217 11.80 11.56 -10.52
CA GLY A 217 11.45 11.92 -11.89
C GLY A 217 10.67 13.23 -11.95
N VAL A 218 9.67 13.40 -11.08
CA VAL A 218 8.89 14.64 -11.03
C VAL A 218 9.70 15.83 -10.51
N LEU A 219 10.48 15.67 -9.44
CA LEU A 219 11.33 16.74 -8.93
C LEU A 219 12.34 17.21 -9.99
N SER A 220 12.92 16.26 -10.74
CA SER A 220 13.88 16.58 -11.82
C SER A 220 13.25 17.40 -12.94
N LEU A 221 11.95 17.23 -13.20
CA LEU A 221 11.21 17.99 -14.20
C LEU A 221 10.79 19.39 -13.72
N ILE A 222 10.68 19.59 -12.40
CA ILE A 222 10.31 20.87 -11.79
C ILE A 222 11.53 21.80 -11.71
N GLU A 223 12.69 21.30 -11.26
CA GLU A 223 13.90 22.11 -11.06
C GLU A 223 14.48 22.61 -12.39
N GLU A 224 14.64 21.72 -13.36
CA GLU A 224 15.09 22.07 -14.71
C GLU A 224 14.01 21.63 -15.71
N PRO A 225 13.09 22.52 -16.14
CA PRO A 225 12.15 22.21 -17.20
C PRO A 225 12.91 22.08 -18.53
N LYS A 226 13.65 20.97 -18.70
CA LYS A 226 14.36 20.61 -19.94
C LYS A 226 13.39 20.37 -21.09
N ILE A 227 12.12 20.16 -20.76
CA ILE A 227 11.06 19.83 -21.69
C ILE A 227 9.95 20.88 -21.47
N GLU A 228 9.85 21.88 -22.35
CA GLU A 228 8.78 22.89 -22.36
C GLU A 228 7.38 22.31 -22.70
N SER A 229 7.25 20.99 -22.73
CA SER A 229 5.98 20.35 -23.05
C SER A 229 5.00 20.53 -21.90
N GLU A 230 3.83 21.11 -22.21
CA GLU A 230 2.65 21.17 -21.33
C GLU A 230 2.35 19.81 -20.66
N TYR A 231 2.67 18.71 -21.34
CA TYR A 231 2.57 17.34 -20.84
C TYR A 231 3.39 17.09 -19.56
N VAL A 232 4.61 17.60 -19.50
CA VAL A 232 5.53 17.38 -18.37
C VAL A 232 5.05 18.10 -17.13
N GLN A 233 4.52 19.32 -17.29
CA GLN A 233 3.93 20.09 -16.20
C GLN A 233 2.63 19.44 -15.69
N GLN A 234 1.77 18.96 -16.60
CA GLN A 234 0.57 18.20 -16.23
C GLN A 234 0.92 16.92 -15.46
N LEU A 235 1.94 16.19 -15.89
CA LEU A 235 2.38 14.97 -15.22
C LEU A 235 3.00 15.25 -13.84
N ALA A 236 3.78 16.31 -13.69
CA ALA A 236 4.31 16.76 -12.40
C ALA A 236 3.17 17.13 -11.42
N SER A 237 2.15 17.85 -11.91
CA SER A 237 0.96 18.20 -11.12
C SER A 237 0.12 16.99 -10.68
N ALA A 238 0.23 15.87 -11.41
CA ALA A 238 -0.49 14.63 -11.11
C ALA A 238 0.13 13.82 -9.96
N LEU A 239 1.37 14.11 -9.53
CA LEU A 239 2.06 13.34 -8.48
C LEU A 239 1.36 13.45 -7.11
N VAL A 240 0.91 14.64 -6.71
CA VAL A 240 0.20 14.83 -5.44
C VAL A 240 -1.11 14.02 -5.41
N PRO A 241 -1.98 14.08 -6.43
CA PRO A 241 -3.10 13.16 -6.57
C PRO A 241 -2.68 11.68 -6.58
N MET A 242 -1.57 11.31 -7.23
CA MET A 242 -1.09 9.92 -7.26
C MET A 242 -0.67 9.43 -5.87
N LEU A 243 0.02 10.25 -5.07
CA LEU A 243 0.38 9.91 -3.68
C LEU A 243 -0.86 9.73 -2.80
N LEU A 244 -1.88 10.58 -2.99
CA LEU A 244 -3.16 10.39 -2.32
C LEU A 244 -3.82 9.08 -2.74
N LEU A 245 -3.85 8.77 -4.04
CA LEU A 245 -4.40 7.53 -4.57
C LEU A 245 -3.63 6.27 -4.15
N TRP A 246 -2.33 6.40 -3.84
CA TRP A 246 -1.47 5.36 -3.28
C TRP A 246 -1.78 5.08 -1.81
N ILE A 247 -2.04 6.12 -1.01
CA ILE A 247 -2.26 5.97 0.44
C ILE A 247 -3.72 5.62 0.78
N LEU A 248 -4.68 6.16 0.02
CA LEU A 248 -6.11 6.04 0.31
C LEU A 248 -6.62 4.60 0.45
N PRO A 249 -6.20 3.62 -0.40
CA PRO A 249 -6.58 2.23 -0.21
C PRO A 249 -6.20 1.69 1.18
N GLY A 250 -5.04 2.08 1.72
CA GLY A 250 -4.60 1.72 3.07
C GLY A 250 -5.53 2.26 4.16
N ALA A 251 -5.98 3.51 4.04
CA ALA A 251 -7.01 4.07 4.93
C ALA A 251 -8.34 3.30 4.80
N GLY A 252 -8.70 2.90 3.58
CA GLY A 252 -9.86 2.04 3.32
C GLY A 252 -9.78 0.68 4.02
N ILE A 253 -8.59 0.05 4.04
CA ILE A 253 -8.34 -1.17 4.82
C ILE A 253 -8.55 -0.94 6.31
N TRP A 254 -8.04 0.17 6.85
CA TRP A 254 -8.25 0.50 8.27
C TRP A 254 -9.75 0.55 8.61
N VAL A 255 -10.54 1.32 7.84
CA VAL A 255 -12.00 1.40 8.02
C VAL A 255 -12.65 0.01 7.90
N PHE A 256 -12.28 -0.75 6.87
CA PHE A 256 -12.79 -2.10 6.66
C PHE A 256 -12.53 -3.01 7.86
N THR A 257 -11.30 -3.00 8.40
CA THR A 257 -10.93 -3.82 9.55
C THR A 257 -11.65 -3.39 10.83
N ALA A 258 -11.81 -2.09 11.06
CA ALA A 258 -12.58 -1.59 12.21
C ALA A 258 -14.05 -2.04 12.16
N LEU A 259 -14.65 -2.09 10.96
CA LEU A 259 -16.00 -2.62 10.77
C LEU A 259 -16.08 -4.13 11.03
N LEU A 260 -15.07 -4.90 10.61
CA LEU A 260 -14.99 -6.33 10.91
C LEU A 260 -14.84 -6.58 12.41
N GLU A 261 -13.98 -5.82 13.08
CA GLU A 261 -13.77 -5.91 14.53
C GLU A 261 -15.05 -5.60 15.30
N ARG A 262 -15.75 -4.52 14.94
CA ARG A 262 -17.07 -4.21 15.50
C ARG A 262 -18.03 -5.38 15.33
N ARG A 263 -18.09 -5.98 14.13
CA ARG A 263 -18.96 -7.15 13.89
C ARG A 263 -18.58 -8.35 14.74
N PHE A 264 -17.28 -8.58 14.92
CA PHE A 264 -16.74 -9.67 15.73
C PHE A 264 -17.14 -9.51 17.21
N ALA A 265 -17.05 -8.28 17.75
CA ALA A 265 -17.43 -7.98 19.13
C ALA A 265 -18.91 -8.26 19.45
N PHE A 266 -19.80 -8.12 18.46
CA PHE A 266 -21.24 -8.38 18.61
C PHE A 266 -21.68 -9.81 18.21
N ASP A 267 -20.76 -10.65 17.72
CA ASP A 267 -21.09 -12.02 17.32
C ASP A 267 -21.15 -12.95 18.53
N ARG A 268 -22.39 -13.21 19.00
CA ARG A 268 -22.68 -14.08 20.15
C ARG A 268 -22.21 -15.52 19.98
N SER A 269 -21.92 -15.98 18.75
CA SER A 269 -21.43 -17.35 18.52
C SER A 269 -19.99 -17.59 19.00
N PHE A 270 -19.30 -16.56 19.50
CA PHE A 270 -17.99 -16.66 20.17
C PHE A 270 -18.05 -16.58 21.71
N GLN A 271 -19.23 -16.32 22.28
CA GLN A 271 -19.39 -16.11 23.74
C GLN A 271 -19.82 -17.39 24.48
N GLY A 272 -19.82 -18.55 23.81
CA GLY A 272 -20.20 -19.86 24.37
C GLY A 272 -19.10 -20.90 24.21
#